data_AF-A0A4Q5RFL6-F1
#
_entry.id   AF-A0A4Q5RFL6-F1
#
_cell.length_a   1.000
_cell.length_b   1.000
_cell.length_c   1.000
_cell.angle_alpha   90.00
_cell.angle_beta   90.00
_cell.angle_gamma   90.00
#
_symmetry.space_group_name_H-M   'P 1'
#
loop_
_entity.id
_entity.type
_entity.pdbx_description
1 polymer ?
#
loop_
_entity_poly.entity_id
_entity_poly.type
_entity_poly.pdbx_seq_one_letter_code
_entity_poly.pdbx_strand_id
1 'polypeptide(L)'
;MAKSKKPKHIAVAGNIGAGKTTLTELLSKHYKWIPQFEDVDHNPYLFDFYEDMPRWSFNLQIYFLNSRLNQLLDIQRGTETIVQDRTIYEDAHIFAPNLHEMGLMNKRDYDNYFQFFEKK
;
A
#
# COMPACT_ATOMS: atom_id res chain seq x y z
N MET A 1 9.29 -23.06 -28.81
CA MET A 1 8.29 -22.00 -28.64
C MET A 1 8.63 -21.22 -27.38
N ALA A 2 8.69 -19.88 -27.47
CA ALA A 2 9.26 -19.02 -26.43
C ALA A 2 8.43 -19.01 -25.14
N LYS A 3 9.03 -19.35 -23.99
CA LYS A 3 8.42 -19.11 -22.68
C LYS A 3 8.48 -17.62 -22.36
N SER A 4 7.45 -16.86 -22.69
CA SER A 4 7.25 -15.55 -22.06
C SER A 4 6.40 -15.74 -20.81
N LYS A 5 7.05 -15.99 -19.67
CA LYS A 5 6.37 -15.94 -18.36
C LYS A 5 6.75 -14.62 -17.69
N LYS A 6 5.86 -13.63 -17.83
CA LYS A 6 5.90 -12.27 -17.26
C LYS A 6 4.47 -11.77 -17.17
N PRO A 7 4.17 -10.72 -16.39
CA PRO A 7 4.53 -10.44 -15.00
C PRO A 7 3.45 -11.02 -14.06
N LYS A 8 3.76 -11.25 -12.77
CA LYS A 8 2.76 -11.64 -11.76
C LYS A 8 2.19 -10.45 -10.99
N HIS A 9 2.99 -9.39 -10.86
CA HIS A 9 2.67 -8.21 -10.08
C HIS A 9 3.42 -7.01 -10.66
N ILE A 10 2.69 -5.95 -10.95
CA ILE A 10 3.20 -4.64 -11.27
C ILE A 10 2.59 -3.67 -10.26
N ALA A 11 3.38 -2.72 -9.78
CA ALA A 11 2.88 -1.68 -8.91
C ALA A 11 3.17 -0.29 -9.49
N VAL A 12 2.24 0.62 -9.27
CA VAL A 12 2.33 2.03 -9.65
C VAL A 12 2.56 2.83 -8.38
N ALA A 13 3.72 3.45 -8.28
CA ALA A 13 4.15 4.27 -7.15
C ALA A 13 4.18 5.76 -7.51
N GLY A 14 3.96 6.63 -6.53
CA GLY A 14 3.98 8.08 -6.72
C GLY A 14 3.11 8.88 -5.74
N ASN A 15 3.26 10.20 -5.76
CA ASN A 15 2.60 11.08 -4.80
C ASN A 15 1.06 11.05 -4.87
N ILE A 16 0.43 11.49 -3.77
CA ILE A 16 -1.02 11.73 -3.72
C ILE A 16 -1.38 12.76 -4.80
N GLY A 17 -2.42 12.49 -5.58
CA GLY A 17 -2.85 13.36 -6.68
C GLY A 17 -2.06 13.21 -7.99
N ALA A 18 -1.07 12.32 -8.07
CA ALA A 18 -0.26 12.13 -9.30
C ALA A 18 -0.96 11.34 -10.42
N GLY A 19 -2.21 10.88 -10.23
CA GLY A 19 -2.96 10.11 -11.23
C GLY A 19 -2.66 8.61 -11.27
N LYS A 20 -2.14 8.03 -10.17
CA LYS A 20 -1.82 6.60 -10.08
C LYS A 20 -3.02 5.70 -10.35
N THR A 21 -4.17 5.98 -9.71
CA THR A 21 -5.42 5.23 -9.88
C THR A 21 -5.84 5.21 -11.34
N THR A 22 -5.81 6.37 -12.01
CA THR A 22 -6.09 6.49 -13.44
C THR A 22 -5.11 5.67 -14.29
N LEU A 23 -3.81 5.70 -13.97
CA LEU A 23 -2.83 4.88 -14.69
C LEU A 23 -3.07 3.39 -14.49
N THR A 24 -3.35 2.95 -13.26
CA THR A 24 -3.69 1.56 -12.91
C THR A 24 -4.92 1.07 -13.69
N GLU A 25 -5.98 1.88 -13.78
CA GLU A 25 -7.18 1.58 -14.57
C GLU A 25 -6.86 1.45 -16.07
N LEU A 26 -6.07 2.39 -16.62
CA LEU A 26 -5.68 2.37 -18.03
C LEU A 26 -4.84 1.13 -18.37
N LEU A 27 -3.88 0.78 -17.50
CA LEU A 27 -3.05 -0.42 -17.65
C LEU A 27 -3.88 -1.70 -17.54
N SER A 28 -4.77 -1.79 -16.55
CA SER A 28 -5.69 -2.91 -16.40
C SER A 28 -6.55 -3.09 -17.64
N LYS A 29 -7.17 -2.01 -18.15
CA LYS A 29 -8.03 -2.06 -19.33
C LYS A 29 -7.28 -2.48 -20.59
N HIS A 30 -6.06 -1.99 -20.77
CA HIS A 30 -5.22 -2.26 -21.94
C HIS A 30 -4.68 -3.69 -21.94
N TYR A 31 -4.07 -4.13 -20.83
CA TYR A 31 -3.40 -5.42 -20.73
C TYR A 31 -4.27 -6.56 -20.18
N LYS A 32 -5.50 -6.26 -19.75
CA LYS A 32 -6.42 -7.19 -19.07
C LYS A 32 -5.86 -7.74 -17.76
N TRP A 33 -5.02 -6.97 -17.08
CA TRP A 33 -4.55 -7.28 -15.74
C TRP A 33 -5.61 -6.94 -14.70
N ILE A 34 -5.61 -7.65 -13.58
CA ILE A 34 -6.55 -7.38 -12.49
C ILE A 34 -6.03 -6.16 -11.71
N PRO A 35 -6.84 -5.09 -11.57
CA PRO A 35 -6.43 -3.93 -10.81
C PRO A 35 -6.62 -4.18 -9.31
N GLN A 36 -5.73 -3.62 -8.50
CA GLN A 36 -5.83 -3.62 -7.05
C GLN A 36 -5.64 -2.21 -6.53
N PHE A 37 -6.66 -1.70 -5.84
CA PHE A 37 -6.69 -0.32 -5.35
C PHE A 37 -6.49 -0.25 -3.84
N GLU A 38 -6.29 0.97 -3.36
CA GLU A 38 -6.36 1.30 -1.94
C GLU A 38 -7.82 1.31 -1.47
N ASP A 39 -8.11 0.57 -0.40
CA ASP A 39 -9.44 0.63 0.24
C ASP A 39 -9.47 1.82 1.20
N VAL A 40 -9.86 2.97 0.66
CA VAL A 40 -10.07 4.20 1.45
C VAL A 40 -11.47 4.26 2.06
N ASP A 41 -12.47 3.73 1.35
CA ASP A 41 -13.88 3.90 1.71
C ASP A 41 -14.29 3.08 2.94
N HIS A 42 -13.66 1.92 3.16
CA HIS A 42 -13.96 1.04 4.29
C HIS A 42 -12.89 1.06 5.38
N ASN A 43 -11.94 2.00 5.31
CA ASN A 43 -10.88 2.11 6.31
C ASN A 43 -11.43 2.74 7.62
N PRO A 44 -11.48 1.99 8.73
CA PRO A 44 -12.09 2.48 9.97
C PRO A 44 -11.27 3.56 10.67
N TYR A 45 -10.02 3.81 10.25
CA TYR A 45 -9.12 4.77 10.87
C TYR A 45 -8.93 6.04 10.05
N LEU A 46 -9.35 6.06 8.78
CA LEU A 46 -8.99 7.15 7.88
C LEU A 46 -9.67 8.47 8.28
N PHE A 47 -10.94 8.43 8.65
CA PHE A 47 -11.67 9.59 9.17
C PHE A 47 -11.03 10.10 10.46
N ASP A 48 -10.85 9.21 11.43
CA ASP A 48 -10.26 9.53 12.74
C ASP A 48 -8.83 10.09 12.62
N PHE A 49 -8.06 9.61 11.65
CA PHE A 49 -6.72 10.13 11.36
C PHE A 49 -6.73 11.59 10.92
N TYR A 50 -7.70 12.03 10.11
CA TYR A 50 -7.78 13.43 9.72
C TYR A 50 -8.27 14.34 10.85
N GLU A 51 -9.00 13.80 11.83
CA GLU A 51 -9.42 14.52 13.04
C GLU A 51 -8.29 14.63 14.09
N ASP A 52 -7.51 13.56 14.30
CA ASP A 52 -6.38 13.53 15.25
C ASP A 52 -5.23 12.67 14.72
N MET A 53 -4.38 13.28 13.89
CA MET A 53 -3.24 12.59 13.28
C MET A 53 -2.28 11.99 14.32
N PRO A 54 -1.85 12.72 15.39
CA PRO A 54 -0.98 12.14 16.41
C PRO A 54 -1.53 10.87 17.07
N ARG A 55 -2.84 10.84 17.34
CA ARG A 55 -3.49 9.68 17.98
C ARG A 55 -3.60 8.49 17.06
N TRP A 56 -3.88 8.71 15.78
CA TRP A 56 -4.32 7.65 14.86
C TRP A 56 -3.29 7.26 13.79
N SER A 57 -2.16 7.98 13.69
CA SER A 57 -1.08 7.68 12.73
C SER A 57 -0.67 6.21 12.76
N PHE A 58 -0.36 5.67 13.94
CA PHE A 58 0.07 4.27 14.06
C PHE A 58 -1.03 3.28 13.67
N ASN A 59 -2.25 3.48 14.16
CA ASN A 59 -3.40 2.63 13.88
C ASN A 59 -3.68 2.54 12.37
N LEU A 60 -3.69 3.71 11.69
CA LEU A 60 -3.90 3.79 10.26
C LEU A 60 -2.79 3.07 9.48
N GLN A 61 -1.53 3.31 9.83
CA GLN A 61 -0.39 2.67 9.14
C GLN A 61 -0.38 1.15 9.33
N ILE A 62 -0.67 0.64 10.53
CA ILE A 62 -0.77 -0.82 10.77
C ILE A 62 -1.94 -1.44 10.00
N TYR A 63 -3.07 -0.74 9.90
CA TYR A 63 -4.20 -1.21 9.09
C TYR A 63 -3.82 -1.36 7.62
N PHE A 64 -3.17 -0.33 7.04
CA PHE A 64 -2.65 -0.41 5.68
C PHE A 64 -1.65 -1.56 5.52
N LEU A 65 -0.68 -1.69 6.43
CA LEU A 65 0.32 -2.76 6.42
C LEU A 65 -0.31 -4.15 6.36
N ASN A 66 -1.32 -4.41 7.20
CA ASN A 66 -2.06 -5.67 7.22
C ASN A 66 -2.83 -5.91 5.91
N SER A 67 -3.52 -4.89 5.40
CA SER A 67 -4.23 -4.97 4.12
C SER A 67 -3.26 -5.31 2.98
N ARG A 68 -2.13 -4.60 2.87
CA ARG A 68 -1.11 -4.85 1.84
C ARG A 68 -0.44 -6.22 2.00
N LEU A 69 -0.33 -6.74 3.22
CA LEU A 69 0.15 -8.10 3.45
C LEU A 69 -0.79 -9.16 2.88
N ASN A 70 -2.08 -9.06 3.17
CA ASN A 70 -3.07 -9.98 2.61
C ASN A 70 -3.10 -9.91 1.08
N GLN A 71 -3.09 -8.70 0.53
CA GLN A 71 -3.00 -8.46 -0.92
C GLN A 71 -1.79 -9.16 -1.56
N LEU A 72 -0.61 -9.07 -0.94
CA LEU A 72 0.60 -9.72 -1.44
C LEU A 72 0.54 -11.26 -1.33
N LEU A 73 -0.07 -11.80 -0.28
CA LEU A 73 -0.29 -13.24 -0.15
C LEU A 73 -1.25 -13.75 -1.24
N ASP A 74 -2.30 -12.99 -1.55
CA ASP A 74 -3.26 -13.34 -2.61
C ASP A 74 -2.59 -13.30 -3.99
N ILE A 75 -1.78 -12.28 -4.27
CA ILE A 75 -0.94 -12.20 -5.49
C ILE A 75 -0.03 -13.43 -5.61
N GLN A 76 0.63 -13.84 -4.51
CA GLN A 76 1.55 -14.99 -4.53
C GLN A 76 0.83 -16.31 -4.80
N ARG A 77 -0.37 -16.49 -4.25
CA ARG A 77 -1.21 -17.69 -4.42
C ARG A 77 -1.90 -17.73 -5.78
N GLY A 78 -2.16 -16.57 -6.38
CA GLY A 78 -2.84 -16.42 -7.66
C GLY A 78 -2.01 -16.76 -8.89
N THR A 79 -2.70 -16.92 -10.02
CA THR A 79 -2.13 -17.11 -11.36
C THR A 79 -2.16 -15.86 -12.21
N GLU A 80 -3.02 -14.91 -11.86
CA GLU A 80 -3.30 -13.70 -12.63
C GLU A 80 -2.20 -12.65 -12.48
N THR A 81 -2.08 -11.79 -13.48
CA THR A 81 -1.24 -10.59 -13.38
C THR A 81 -2.02 -9.49 -12.68
N ILE A 82 -1.46 -8.96 -11.59
CA ILE A 82 -2.03 -7.83 -10.86
C ILE A 82 -1.30 -6.53 -11.21
N VAL A 83 -2.06 -5.45 -11.38
CA VAL A 83 -1.55 -4.07 -11.36
C VAL A 83 -2.07 -3.36 -10.10
N GLN A 84 -1.17 -2.97 -9.22
CA GLN A 84 -1.48 -2.42 -7.90
C GLN A 84 -1.24 -0.92 -7.86
N ASP A 85 -2.24 -0.17 -7.39
CA ASP A 85 -2.09 1.23 -6.98
C ASP A 85 -1.58 1.25 -5.53
N ARG A 86 -0.38 1.83 -5.33
CA ARG A 86 0.34 1.93 -4.06
C ARG A 86 0.83 0.59 -3.49
N THR A 87 2.05 0.60 -2.98
CA THR A 87 2.72 -0.58 -2.40
C THR A 87 2.88 -0.50 -0.90
N ILE A 88 3.13 -1.66 -0.29
CA ILE A 88 3.60 -1.73 1.10
C ILE A 88 4.91 -0.95 1.34
N TYR A 89 5.76 -0.85 0.31
CA TYR A 89 7.04 -0.14 0.41
C TYR A 89 6.85 1.37 0.52
N GLU A 90 5.86 1.93 -0.18
CA GLU A 90 5.51 3.34 -0.03
C GLU A 90 5.04 3.61 1.39
N ASP A 91 4.14 2.78 1.92
CA ASP A 91 3.65 2.94 3.30
C ASP A 91 4.82 2.90 4.30
N ALA A 92 5.76 1.96 4.13
CA ALA A 92 6.84 1.76 5.09
C ALA A 92 8.05 2.69 4.95
N HIS A 93 8.38 3.12 3.73
CA HIS A 93 9.57 3.94 3.47
C HIS A 93 9.26 5.41 3.18
N ILE A 94 8.00 5.76 2.93
CA ILE A 94 7.59 7.15 2.66
C ILE A 94 6.64 7.64 3.75
N PHE A 95 5.51 6.96 3.96
CA PHE A 95 4.45 7.50 4.83
C PHE A 95 4.75 7.35 6.32
N ALA A 96 5.10 6.15 6.79
CA ALA A 96 5.42 5.94 8.20
C ALA A 96 6.63 6.77 8.67
N PRO A 97 7.75 6.87 7.92
CA PRO A 97 8.87 7.72 8.31
C PRO A 97 8.49 9.19 8.32
N ASN A 98 7.74 9.67 7.32
CA ASN A 98 7.28 11.07 7.28
C ASN A 98 6.38 11.40 8.48
N LEU A 99 5.45 10.51 8.87
CA LEU A 99 4.63 10.70 10.07
C LEU A 99 5.49 10.75 11.35
N HIS A 100 6.55 9.94 11.42
CA HIS A 100 7.48 9.98 12.54
C HIS A 100 8.29 11.28 12.59
N GLU A 101 8.85 11.70 11.46
CA GLU A 101 9.65 12.93 11.33
C GLU A 101 8.81 14.19 11.65
N MET A 102 7.53 14.18 11.30
CA MET A 102 6.59 15.25 11.66
C MET A 102 6.13 15.23 13.12
N GLY A 103 6.55 14.24 13.92
CA GLY A 103 6.12 14.06 15.31
C GLY A 103 4.69 13.57 15.47
N LEU A 104 4.04 13.10 14.39
CA LEU A 104 2.69 12.55 14.37
C LEU A 104 2.67 11.06 14.75
N MET A 105 3.81 10.38 14.65
CA MET A 105 3.99 9.02 15.14
C MET A 105 5.17 8.99 16.10
N ASN A 106 4.96 8.55 17.34
CA ASN A 106 6.06 8.47 18.31
C ASN A 106 7.06 7.37 17.91
N LYS A 107 8.29 7.48 18.43
CA LYS A 107 9.39 6.56 18.09
C LYS A 107 9.06 5.09 18.41
N ARG A 108 8.37 4.81 19.53
CA ARG A 108 8.04 3.43 19.93
C ARG A 108 7.13 2.77 18.91
N ASP A 109 6.11 3.49 18.46
CA ASP A 109 5.12 3.00 17.52
C ASP A 109 5.70 2.88 16.11
N TYR A 110 6.52 3.86 15.70
CA TYR A 110 7.27 3.80 14.44
C TYR A 110 8.24 2.60 14.40
N ASP A 111 9.06 2.42 15.44
CA ASP A 111 10.01 1.31 15.53
C ASP A 111 9.28 -0.04 15.46
N ASN A 112 8.13 -0.18 16.15
CA ASN A 112 7.31 -1.38 16.10
C ASN A 112 6.78 -1.65 14.69
N TYR A 113 6.16 -0.65 14.07
CA TYR A 113 5.66 -0.73 12.70
C TYR A 113 6.76 -1.16 11.72
N PHE A 114 7.93 -0.51 11.77
CA PHE A 114 9.00 -0.76 10.82
C PHE A 114 9.64 -2.14 11.02
N GLN A 115 9.83 -2.57 12.27
CA GLN A 115 10.30 -3.93 12.57
C GLN A 115 9.33 -5.01 12.07
N PHE A 116 8.02 -4.77 12.13
CA PHE A 116 7.05 -5.70 11.57
C PHE A 116 7.19 -5.78 10.04
N PHE A 117 7.31 -4.63 9.38
CA PHE A 117 7.52 -4.57 7.94
C PHE A 117 8.79 -5.32 7.50
N GLU A 118 9.92 -5.16 8.20
CA GLU A 118 11.17 -5.84 7.88
C GLU A 118 11.13 -7.36 8.06
N LYS A 119 10.27 -7.88 8.95
CA LYS A 119 10.15 -9.31 9.25
C LYS A 119 9.21 -10.08 8.31
N LYS A 120 8.56 -9.38 7.36
CA LYS A 120 7.57 -9.93 6.44
C LYS A 120 8.16 -10.92 5.43
#